data_AF-A0AA41Q995-F1
#
_entry.id   AF-A0AA41Q995-F1
#
_cell.length_a   1.000
_cell.length_b   1.000
_cell.length_c   1.000
_cell.angle_alpha   90.00
_cell.angle_beta   90.00
_cell.angle_gamma   90.00
#
_symmetry.space_group_name_H-M   'P 1'
#
loop_
_entity.id
_entity.type
_entity.pdbx_description
1 polymer ?
#
loop_
_entity_poly.entity_id
_entity_poly.type
_entity_poly.pdbx_seq_one_letter_code
_entity_poly.pdbx_strand_id
1 'polypeptide(L)'
;MPLHSLARLTHALASGQVDGLVDADGWRAIAQSLVGLGCDWPALAELSAEVSGPEDTPDGPDDLDGLDRLDAAVARLAAQARQVRGDAAELPFWDAVCGLVGRLWRLGSCDTISAVYRLDALWWTARDFDRSSGRGLQLIWSGMTLKEVSDHADVRSDAAVLLADADRLIPADVRDVQLCEVVLDALR
;
A
#
# COMPACT_ATOMS: atom_id res chain seq x y z
N MET A 1 -1.81 -7.81 15.93
CA MET A 1 -2.24 -8.39 14.64
C MET A 1 -1.43 -9.66 14.38
N PRO A 2 -1.98 -10.73 13.78
CA PRO A 2 -1.19 -11.93 13.50
C PRO A 2 -0.04 -11.62 12.51
N LEU A 3 1.17 -12.04 12.88
CA LEU A 3 2.40 -11.76 12.13
C LEU A 3 2.35 -12.28 10.69
N HIS A 4 1.66 -13.39 10.46
CA HIS A 4 1.50 -13.96 9.13
C HIS A 4 0.70 -13.07 8.18
N SER A 5 -0.38 -12.44 8.64
CA SER A 5 -1.19 -11.53 7.81
C SER A 5 -0.47 -10.22 7.54
N LEU A 6 0.29 -9.73 8.52
CA LEU A 6 1.25 -8.64 8.34
C LEU A 6 2.28 -8.99 7.26
N ALA A 7 2.91 -10.15 7.35
CA ALA A 7 3.88 -10.62 6.36
C ALA A 7 3.29 -10.74 4.95
N ARG A 8 2.03 -11.20 4.83
CA ARG A 8 1.32 -11.23 3.53
C ARG A 8 1.16 -9.84 2.94
N LEU A 9 0.71 -8.88 3.74
CA LEU A 9 0.53 -7.50 3.32
C LEU A 9 1.88 -6.84 2.98
N THR A 10 2.87 -6.92 3.88
CA THR A 10 4.19 -6.35 3.67
C THR A 10 4.87 -6.94 2.45
N HIS A 11 4.79 -8.26 2.24
CA HIS A 11 5.30 -8.86 1.02
C HIS A 11 4.63 -8.28 -0.22
N ALA A 12 3.29 -8.18 -0.24
CA ALA A 12 2.58 -7.63 -1.40
C ALA A 12 3.02 -6.21 -1.74
N LEU A 13 3.25 -5.38 -0.72
CA LEU A 13 3.71 -4.01 -0.87
C LEU A 13 5.18 -3.95 -1.35
N ALA A 14 6.07 -4.72 -0.72
CA ALA A 14 7.50 -4.68 -0.98
C ALA A 14 7.94 -5.48 -2.23
N SER A 15 7.13 -6.42 -2.70
CA SER A 15 7.39 -7.19 -3.93
C SER A 15 6.65 -6.65 -5.15
N GLY A 16 5.90 -5.55 -5.00
CA GLY A 16 5.20 -4.93 -6.12
C GLY A 16 6.22 -4.44 -7.14
N GLN A 17 6.05 -4.80 -8.42
CA GLN A 17 6.87 -4.32 -9.53
C GLN A 17 6.48 -2.88 -9.93
N VAL A 18 6.43 -2.00 -8.95
CA VAL A 18 5.86 -0.67 -9.07
C VAL A 18 6.92 0.32 -8.61
N ASP A 19 8.02 0.33 -9.36
CA ASP A 19 9.25 1.09 -9.04
C ASP A 19 8.92 2.56 -8.82
N GLY A 20 9.44 3.12 -7.72
CA GLY A 20 9.32 4.55 -7.39
C GLY A 20 7.93 5.02 -6.93
N LEU A 21 6.97 4.13 -6.65
CA LEU A 21 5.67 4.54 -6.11
C LEU A 21 5.69 5.02 -4.67
N VAL A 22 6.59 4.47 -3.88
CA VAL A 22 6.75 4.81 -2.47
C VAL A 22 8.17 5.33 -2.32
N ASP A 23 8.28 6.61 -1.98
CA ASP A 23 9.57 7.25 -1.73
C ASP A 23 10.18 6.78 -0.39
N ALA A 24 11.39 7.26 -0.09
CA ALA A 24 12.08 6.93 1.15
C ALA A 24 11.27 7.33 2.40
N ASP A 25 10.55 8.45 2.35
CA ASP A 25 9.74 8.94 3.46
C ASP A 25 8.53 8.04 3.74
N GLY A 26 7.86 7.60 2.68
CA GLY A 26 6.77 6.65 2.73
C GLY A 26 7.23 5.29 3.26
N TRP A 27 8.35 4.75 2.77
CA TRP A 27 8.89 3.49 3.26
C TRP A 27 9.32 3.55 4.71
N ARG A 28 9.89 4.68 5.15
CA ARG A 28 10.21 4.92 6.57
C ARG A 28 8.97 4.91 7.44
N ALA A 29 7.91 5.62 7.05
CA ALA A 29 6.66 5.65 7.79
C ALA A 29 6.04 4.25 7.90
N ILE A 30 6.02 3.51 6.78
CA ILE A 30 5.57 2.11 6.75
C ILE A 30 6.42 1.25 7.70
N ALA A 31 7.75 1.40 7.66
CA ALA A 31 8.66 0.62 8.49
C ALA A 31 8.43 0.87 9.99
N GLN A 32 8.29 2.13 10.39
CA GLN A 32 7.99 2.52 11.77
C GLN A 32 6.63 1.95 12.23
N SER A 33 5.62 1.97 11.37
CA SER A 33 4.32 1.38 11.65
C SER A 33 4.41 -0.14 11.87
N LEU A 34 5.14 -0.85 10.99
CA LEU A 34 5.37 -2.29 11.12
C LEU A 34 6.14 -2.65 12.40
N VAL A 35 7.16 -1.87 12.78
CA VAL A 35 7.88 -2.02 14.05
C VAL A 35 6.94 -1.81 15.24
N GLY A 36 6.10 -0.78 15.21
CA GLY A 36 5.10 -0.51 16.24
C GLY A 36 4.08 -1.65 16.41
N LEU A 37 3.84 -2.42 15.35
CA LEU A 37 2.98 -3.61 15.35
C LEU A 37 3.69 -4.90 15.81
N GLY A 38 4.97 -4.80 16.17
CA GLY A 38 5.78 -5.89 16.71
C GLY A 38 6.56 -6.68 15.66
N CYS A 39 6.71 -6.19 14.43
CA CYS A 39 7.64 -6.79 13.47
C CYS A 39 9.09 -6.44 13.83
N ASP A 40 9.95 -7.44 13.84
CA ASP A 40 11.37 -7.34 14.21
C ASP A 40 12.32 -7.66 13.04
N TRP A 41 11.84 -7.47 11.81
CA TRP A 41 12.61 -7.77 10.60
C TRP A 41 13.77 -6.79 10.42
N PRO A 42 15.02 -7.27 10.20
CA PRO A 42 16.19 -6.40 10.06
C PRO A 42 16.06 -5.28 9.02
N ALA A 43 15.37 -5.53 7.89
CA ALA A 43 15.17 -4.51 6.86
C ALA A 43 14.32 -3.33 7.35
N LEU A 44 13.45 -3.53 8.35
CA LEU A 44 12.67 -2.45 8.94
C LEU A 44 13.55 -1.47 9.71
N ALA A 45 14.62 -1.95 10.35
CA ALA A 45 15.55 -1.08 11.05
C ALA A 45 16.33 -0.20 10.07
N GLU A 46 16.74 -0.76 8.93
CA GLU A 46 17.39 -0.03 7.84
C GLU A 46 16.46 1.06 7.28
N LEU A 47 15.23 0.70 6.90
CA LEU A 47 14.24 1.64 6.37
C LEU A 47 13.79 2.70 7.39
N SER A 48 13.76 2.35 8.69
CA SER A 48 13.38 3.30 9.74
C SER A 48 14.49 4.30 10.09
N ALA A 49 15.76 3.94 9.83
CA ALA A 49 16.93 4.74 10.17
C ALA A 49 17.30 5.77 9.09
N GLU A 50 16.75 5.68 7.88
CA GLU A 50 17.04 6.62 6.80
C GLU A 50 16.39 7.99 7.05
N VAL A 51 17.00 8.85 7.88
CA VAL A 51 16.90 10.32 7.77
C VAL A 51 18.26 10.92 8.12
N SER A 52 18.65 11.94 7.34
CA SER A 52 19.79 12.86 7.53
C SER A 52 21.06 12.55 6.72
N GLY A 53 20.98 12.78 5.41
CA GLY A 53 21.99 13.59 4.71
C GLY A 53 21.34 14.95 4.39
N PRO A 54 22.01 16.10 4.59
CA PRO A 54 21.40 17.41 4.45
C PRO A 54 20.99 17.69 2.99
N GLU A 55 19.89 18.44 2.84
CA GLU A 55 19.72 19.37 1.74
C GLU A 55 20.97 20.27 1.67
N ASP A 56 21.99 19.90 0.88
CA ASP A 56 23.05 20.79 0.37
C ASP A 56 24.11 20.00 -0.43
N THR A 57 23.70 19.39 -1.55
CA THR A 57 24.51 19.44 -2.77
C THR A 57 23.62 19.11 -3.98
N PRO A 58 23.18 20.11 -4.75
CA PRO A 58 22.85 19.84 -6.14
C PRO A 58 24.17 19.54 -6.87
N ASP A 59 24.14 18.57 -7.79
CA ASP A 59 25.21 18.20 -8.73
C ASP A 59 26.27 17.20 -8.22
N GLY A 60 25.89 15.94 -8.10
CA GLY A 60 26.82 14.81 -8.10
C GLY A 60 26.20 13.57 -8.79
N PRO A 61 26.96 12.74 -9.52
CA PRO A 61 26.44 11.53 -10.16
C PRO A 61 26.03 10.40 -9.18
N ASP A 62 25.99 10.68 -7.86
CA ASP A 62 25.85 9.71 -6.76
C ASP A 62 24.40 9.59 -6.21
N ASP A 63 23.40 10.31 -6.74
CA ASP A 63 22.00 10.15 -6.33
C ASP A 63 21.41 8.77 -6.72
N LEU A 64 22.08 8.04 -7.62
CA LEU A 64 21.75 6.66 -7.95
C LEU A 64 22.07 5.69 -6.79
N ASP A 65 23.10 5.97 -5.99
CA ASP A 65 23.50 5.10 -4.87
C ASP A 65 22.46 5.09 -3.73
N GLY A 66 21.67 6.16 -3.58
CA GLY A 66 20.61 6.25 -2.57
C GLY A 66 19.38 5.42 -2.92
N LEU A 67 18.94 5.49 -4.18
CA LEU A 67 17.83 4.69 -4.70
C LEU A 67 18.16 3.19 -4.70
N ASP A 68 19.37 2.82 -5.12
CA ASP A 68 19.84 1.44 -5.11
C ASP A 68 19.85 0.83 -3.68
N ARG A 69 20.12 1.66 -2.66
CA ARG A 69 20.08 1.23 -1.25
C ARG A 69 18.66 1.02 -0.74
N LEU A 70 17.75 1.95 -1.04
CA LEU A 70 16.34 1.83 -0.71
C LEU A 70 15.74 0.57 -1.35
N ASP A 71 15.95 0.39 -2.66
CA ASP A 71 15.45 -0.78 -3.40
C ASP A 71 16.02 -2.08 -2.84
N ALA A 72 17.30 -2.10 -2.47
CA ALA A 72 17.90 -3.26 -1.82
C ALA A 72 17.29 -3.54 -0.43
N ALA A 73 16.97 -2.51 0.35
CA ALA A 73 16.32 -2.67 1.65
C ALA A 73 14.86 -3.16 1.50
N VAL A 74 14.11 -2.63 0.55
CA VAL A 74 12.76 -3.09 0.21
C VAL A 74 12.77 -4.53 -0.30
N ALA A 75 13.73 -4.91 -1.14
CA ALA A 75 13.89 -6.29 -1.60
C ALA A 75 14.21 -7.25 -0.44
N ARG A 76 15.05 -6.83 0.52
CA ARG A 76 15.30 -7.60 1.76
C ARG A 76 14.03 -7.74 2.60
N LEU A 77 13.24 -6.67 2.73
CA LEU A 77 11.96 -6.68 3.43
C LEU A 77 10.97 -7.67 2.77
N ALA A 78 10.87 -7.66 1.44
CA ALA A 78 10.04 -8.59 0.69
C ALA A 78 10.46 -10.06 0.94
N ALA A 79 11.75 -10.35 0.94
CA ALA A 79 12.28 -11.68 1.22
C ALA A 79 12.00 -12.15 2.66
N GLN A 80 12.16 -11.25 3.64
CA GLN A 80 11.87 -11.55 5.06
C GLN A 80 10.38 -11.80 5.27
N ALA A 81 9.52 -10.95 4.70
CA ALA A 81 8.07 -11.13 4.72
C ALA A 81 7.65 -12.43 4.01
N ARG A 82 8.30 -12.81 2.90
CA ARG A 82 8.07 -14.09 2.21
C ARG A 82 8.32 -15.28 3.13
N GLN A 83 9.43 -15.26 3.86
CA GLN A 83 9.81 -16.34 4.77
C GLN A 83 8.78 -16.54 5.88
N VAL A 84 8.26 -15.45 6.46
CA VAL A 84 7.25 -15.49 7.52
C VAL A 84 5.87 -15.88 6.99
N ARG A 85 5.54 -15.46 5.77
CA ARG A 85 4.32 -15.88 5.09
C ARG A 85 4.35 -17.37 4.75
N GLY A 86 5.49 -17.96 4.43
CA GLY A 86 5.56 -19.34 3.94
C GLY A 86 4.68 -19.54 2.69
N ASP A 87 3.91 -20.63 2.66
CA ASP A 87 3.16 -21.09 1.48
C ASP A 87 1.81 -20.38 1.26
N ALA A 88 1.45 -19.36 2.06
CA ALA A 88 0.18 -18.69 1.86
C ALA A 88 0.13 -17.98 0.49
N ALA A 89 -1.06 -18.02 -0.12
CA ALA A 89 -1.29 -17.47 -1.45
C ALA A 89 -0.83 -16.01 -1.54
N GLU A 90 -0.12 -15.72 -2.64
CA GLU A 90 0.36 -14.39 -2.97
C GLU A 90 -0.80 -13.42 -3.09
N LEU A 91 -0.61 -12.25 -2.51
CA LEU A 91 -1.54 -11.13 -2.59
C LEU A 91 -0.96 -10.14 -3.60
N PRO A 92 -1.63 -9.87 -4.73
CA PRO A 92 -1.18 -8.86 -5.68
C PRO A 92 -1.09 -7.47 -5.03
N PHE A 93 -0.16 -6.64 -5.50
CA PHE A 93 0.05 -5.29 -4.96
C PHE A 93 -1.25 -4.46 -4.95
N TRP A 94 -1.93 -4.34 -6.09
CA TRP A 94 -3.17 -3.57 -6.18
C TRP A 94 -4.32 -4.18 -5.38
N ASP A 95 -4.32 -5.50 -5.16
CA ASP A 95 -5.29 -6.16 -4.29
C ASP A 95 -5.05 -5.78 -2.82
N ALA A 96 -3.79 -5.71 -2.40
CA ALA A 96 -3.40 -5.21 -1.08
C ALA A 96 -3.84 -3.76 -0.87
N VAL A 97 -3.47 -2.86 -1.79
CA VAL A 97 -3.79 -1.43 -1.70
C VAL A 97 -5.31 -1.20 -1.67
N CYS A 98 -6.07 -1.82 -2.58
CA CYS A 98 -7.53 -1.73 -2.58
C CYS A 98 -8.12 -2.28 -1.28
N GLY A 99 -7.59 -3.41 -0.79
CA GLY A 99 -8.02 -3.98 0.47
C GLY A 99 -7.81 -3.05 1.66
N LEU A 100 -6.72 -2.27 1.69
CA LEU A 100 -6.50 -1.26 2.72
C LEU A 100 -7.53 -0.13 2.64
N VAL A 101 -7.92 0.31 1.43
CA VAL A 101 -9.00 1.30 1.27
C VAL A 101 -10.33 0.76 1.80
N GLY A 102 -10.70 -0.46 1.39
CA GLY A 102 -11.90 -1.14 1.89
C GLY A 102 -11.87 -1.32 3.41
N ARG A 103 -10.69 -1.62 3.97
CA ARG A 103 -10.49 -1.79 5.41
C ARG A 103 -10.64 -0.48 6.18
N LEU A 104 -10.07 0.63 5.71
CA LEU A 104 -10.26 1.94 6.33
C LEU A 104 -11.73 2.33 6.40
N TRP A 105 -12.46 2.14 5.30
CA TRP A 105 -13.90 2.35 5.26
C TRP A 105 -14.64 1.42 6.25
N ARG A 106 -14.30 0.13 6.25
CA ARG A 106 -14.94 -0.87 7.11
C ARG A 106 -14.76 -0.58 8.60
N LEU A 107 -13.59 -0.05 8.97
CA LEU A 107 -13.23 0.36 10.33
C LEU A 107 -13.77 1.75 10.69
N GLY A 108 -14.38 2.47 9.75
CA GLY A 108 -15.00 3.77 9.98
C GLY A 108 -14.03 4.95 10.02
N SER A 109 -12.80 4.80 9.51
CA SER A 109 -11.84 5.92 9.41
C SER A 109 -12.22 6.91 8.30
N CYS A 110 -12.95 6.44 7.28
CA CYS A 110 -13.50 7.29 6.23
C CYS A 110 -14.93 6.88 5.86
N ASP A 111 -15.70 7.85 5.37
CA ASP A 111 -17.02 7.59 4.81
C ASP A 111 -16.94 6.92 3.43
N THR A 112 -18.08 6.41 2.96
CA THR A 112 -18.20 5.69 1.68
C THR A 112 -17.71 6.51 0.48
N ILE A 113 -18.01 7.81 0.42
CA ILE A 113 -17.63 8.66 -0.72
C ILE A 113 -16.14 8.97 -0.66
N SER A 114 -15.64 9.32 0.52
CA SER A 114 -14.22 9.54 0.78
C SER A 114 -13.38 8.31 0.41
N ALA A 115 -13.87 7.09 0.69
CA ALA A 115 -13.20 5.85 0.32
C ALA A 115 -13.20 5.60 -1.20
N VAL A 116 -14.29 5.92 -1.90
CA VAL A 116 -14.34 5.87 -3.38
C VAL A 116 -13.36 6.88 -3.99
N TYR A 117 -13.25 8.08 -3.43
CA TYR A 117 -12.30 9.08 -3.92
C TYR A 117 -10.85 8.63 -3.72
N ARG A 118 -10.56 7.83 -2.70
CA ARG A 118 -9.24 7.18 -2.56
C ARG A 118 -9.01 6.15 -3.68
N LEU A 119 -10.01 5.35 -4.05
CA LEU A 119 -9.89 4.44 -5.21
C LEU A 119 -9.70 5.20 -6.53
N ASP A 120 -10.38 6.33 -6.72
CA ASP A 120 -10.18 7.22 -7.87
C ASP A 120 -8.77 7.82 -7.91
N ALA A 121 -8.26 8.31 -6.78
CA ALA A 121 -6.89 8.83 -6.70
C ALA A 121 -5.85 7.78 -7.14
N LEU A 122 -6.03 6.52 -6.72
CA LEU A 122 -5.16 5.41 -7.12
C LEU A 122 -5.18 5.13 -8.62
N TRP A 123 -6.23 5.50 -9.35
CA TRP A 123 -6.28 5.30 -10.81
C TRP A 123 -5.16 6.06 -11.53
N TRP A 124 -4.86 7.29 -11.11
CA TRP A 124 -3.81 8.09 -11.74
C TRP A 124 -2.43 7.49 -11.56
N THR A 125 -2.21 6.82 -10.43
CA THR A 125 -1.01 6.06 -10.13
C THR A 125 -1.00 4.72 -10.87
N ALA A 126 -2.12 4.00 -10.90
CA ALA A 126 -2.19 2.62 -11.40
C ALA A 126 -2.26 2.49 -12.93
N ARG A 127 -2.75 3.51 -13.64
CA ARG A 127 -3.11 3.44 -15.07
C ARG A 127 -1.97 3.06 -16.02
N ASP A 128 -0.74 3.35 -15.62
CA ASP A 128 0.48 3.16 -16.43
C ASP A 128 1.15 1.79 -16.17
N PHE A 129 0.65 1.02 -15.20
CA PHE A 129 1.14 -0.32 -14.89
C PHE A 129 0.39 -1.42 -15.65
N ASP A 130 1.05 -2.57 -15.84
CA ASP A 130 0.47 -3.70 -16.55
C ASP A 130 -0.82 -4.17 -15.85
N ARG A 131 -1.89 -4.29 -16.64
CA ARG A 131 -3.25 -4.59 -16.17
C ARG A 131 -3.48 -6.09 -15.89
N SER A 132 -2.43 -6.89 -15.96
CA SER A 132 -2.52 -8.33 -16.16
C SER A 132 -2.68 -9.17 -14.89
N SER A 133 -2.68 -8.60 -13.67
CA SER A 133 -2.90 -9.42 -12.47
C SER A 133 -3.59 -8.70 -11.30
N GLY A 134 -4.68 -9.30 -10.82
CA GLY A 134 -5.39 -8.90 -9.60
C GLY A 134 -6.82 -8.35 -9.81
N ARG A 135 -7.65 -8.46 -8.77
CA ARG A 135 -9.00 -7.85 -8.74
C ARG A 135 -8.94 -6.35 -8.39
N GLY A 136 -7.85 -5.89 -7.78
CA GLY A 136 -7.65 -4.52 -7.31
C GLY A 136 -7.74 -3.50 -8.44
N LEU A 137 -7.11 -3.74 -9.59
CA LEU A 137 -7.22 -2.83 -10.75
C LEU A 137 -8.65 -2.67 -11.27
N GLN A 138 -9.47 -3.74 -11.22
CA GLN A 138 -10.89 -3.67 -11.59
C GLN A 138 -11.68 -2.83 -10.58
N LEU A 139 -11.35 -2.93 -9.30
CA LEU A 139 -11.96 -2.13 -8.24
C LEU A 139 -11.56 -0.66 -8.34
N ILE A 140 -10.29 -0.35 -8.65
CA ILE A 140 -9.81 1.02 -8.91
C ILE A 140 -10.61 1.65 -10.06
N TRP A 141 -10.73 0.93 -11.19
CA TRP A 141 -11.49 1.42 -12.34
C TRP A 141 -12.97 1.63 -12.02
N SER A 142 -13.56 0.73 -11.23
CA SER A 142 -14.94 0.86 -10.77
C SER A 142 -15.11 2.03 -9.80
N GLY A 143 -14.13 2.29 -8.93
CA GLY A 143 -14.08 3.44 -8.03
C GLY A 143 -14.04 4.77 -8.79
N MET A 144 -13.15 4.89 -9.77
CA MET A 144 -13.10 6.03 -10.69
C MET A 144 -14.45 6.24 -11.39
N THR A 145 -15.06 5.17 -11.92
CA THR A 145 -16.37 5.25 -12.58
C THR A 145 -17.47 5.73 -11.63
N LEU A 146 -17.52 5.23 -10.40
CA LEU A 146 -18.49 5.68 -9.40
C LEU A 146 -18.27 7.14 -9.00
N LYS A 147 -17.01 7.59 -8.90
CA LYS A 147 -16.68 8.99 -8.63
C LYS A 147 -17.23 9.90 -9.74
N GLU A 148 -17.04 9.56 -11.01
CA GLU A 148 -17.56 10.35 -12.15
C GLU A 148 -19.10 10.39 -12.18
N VAL A 149 -19.76 9.29 -11.79
CA VAL A 149 -21.23 9.23 -11.71
C VAL A 149 -21.77 9.97 -10.48
N SER A 150 -20.99 10.09 -9.41
CA SER A 150 -21.44 10.67 -8.13
C SER A 150 -21.90 12.13 -8.23
N ASP A 151 -21.39 12.88 -9.21
CA ASP A 151 -21.83 14.24 -9.52
C ASP A 151 -23.29 14.30 -10.04
N HIS A 152 -23.81 13.16 -10.51
CA HIS A 152 -25.08 13.06 -11.23
C HIS A 152 -26.11 12.12 -10.57
N ALA A 153 -25.68 11.23 -9.67
CA ALA A 153 -26.54 10.25 -9.01
C ALA A 153 -26.02 9.82 -7.62
N ASP A 154 -26.91 9.32 -6.76
CA ASP A 154 -26.50 8.72 -5.48
C ASP A 154 -25.90 7.32 -5.72
N VAL A 155 -24.58 7.22 -5.53
CA VAL A 155 -23.80 6.00 -5.73
C VAL A 155 -23.49 5.25 -4.43
N ARG A 156 -24.02 5.67 -3.27
CA ARG A 156 -23.60 5.13 -1.97
C ARG A 156 -23.79 3.62 -1.82
N SER A 157 -24.86 3.07 -2.39
CA SER A 157 -25.13 1.63 -2.31
C SER A 157 -24.12 0.84 -3.13
N ASP A 158 -23.86 1.24 -4.37
CA ASP A 158 -22.89 0.59 -5.25
C ASP A 158 -21.45 0.76 -4.72
N ALA A 159 -21.13 1.94 -4.19
CA ALA A 159 -19.88 2.22 -3.51
C ALA A 159 -19.67 1.32 -2.29
N ALA A 160 -20.69 1.11 -1.46
CA ALA A 160 -20.60 0.21 -0.31
C ALA A 160 -20.35 -1.26 -0.73
N VAL A 161 -20.96 -1.71 -1.83
CA VAL A 161 -20.71 -3.05 -2.40
C VAL A 161 -19.26 -3.15 -2.90
N LEU A 162 -18.79 -2.14 -3.65
CA LEU A 162 -17.43 -2.07 -4.15
C LEU A 162 -16.39 -2.13 -3.02
N LEU A 163 -16.58 -1.34 -1.97
CA LEU A 163 -15.67 -1.26 -0.82
C LEU A 163 -15.70 -2.54 0.02
N ALA A 164 -16.87 -3.19 0.14
CA ALA A 164 -16.97 -4.49 0.79
C ALA A 164 -16.24 -5.59 0.00
N ASP A 165 -16.23 -5.51 -1.34
CA ASP A 165 -15.43 -6.39 -2.18
C ASP A 165 -13.93 -6.11 -2.05
N ALA A 166 -13.55 -4.84 -1.94
CA ALA A 166 -12.17 -4.44 -1.69
C ALA A 166 -11.66 -4.97 -0.35
N ASP A 167 -12.41 -4.78 0.74
CA ASP A 167 -12.05 -5.24 2.11
C ASP A 167 -11.73 -6.74 2.18
N ARG A 168 -12.37 -7.55 1.33
CA ARG A 168 -12.17 -9.00 1.26
C ARG A 168 -10.86 -9.43 0.59
N LEU A 169 -10.16 -8.51 -0.09
CA LEU A 169 -8.89 -8.83 -0.76
C LEU A 169 -7.74 -9.05 0.23
N ILE A 170 -7.79 -8.40 1.40
CA ILE A 170 -6.78 -8.55 2.45
C ILE A 170 -7.27 -9.44 3.59
N PRO A 171 -6.36 -10.02 4.39
CA PRO A 171 -6.75 -10.81 5.55
C PRO A 171 -7.66 -10.05 6.56
N ALA A 172 -8.66 -10.74 7.11
CA ALA A 172 -9.69 -10.15 8.00
C ALA A 172 -9.14 -9.61 9.33
N ASP A 173 -7.94 -10.01 9.70
CA ASP A 173 -7.20 -9.60 10.88
C ASP A 173 -6.30 -8.38 10.67
N VAL A 174 -6.16 -7.87 9.42
CA VAL A 174 -5.53 -6.58 9.14
C VAL A 174 -6.41 -5.44 9.66
N ARG A 175 -6.24 -5.04 10.92
CA ARG A 175 -7.17 -4.12 11.61
C ARG A 175 -6.54 -2.83 12.11
N ASP A 176 -5.25 -2.66 11.88
CA ASP A 176 -4.56 -1.45 12.30
C ASP A 176 -4.88 -0.31 11.33
N VAL A 177 -5.68 0.65 11.79
CA VAL A 177 -6.11 1.82 11.00
C VAL A 177 -4.89 2.65 10.59
N GLN A 178 -3.93 2.83 11.50
CA GLN A 178 -2.78 3.69 11.26
C GLN A 178 -1.84 3.10 10.20
N LEU A 179 -1.61 1.79 10.18
CA LEU A 179 -0.91 1.12 9.09
C LEU A 179 -1.62 1.30 7.76
N CYS A 180 -2.95 1.17 7.73
CA CYS A 180 -3.72 1.36 6.50
C CYS A 180 -3.59 2.80 5.98
N GLU A 181 -3.64 3.81 6.86
CA GLU A 181 -3.45 5.22 6.50
C GLU A 181 -2.04 5.49 6.00
N VAL A 182 -1.02 5.06 6.75
CA VAL A 182 0.39 5.25 6.40
C VAL A 182 0.71 4.67 5.02
N VAL A 183 0.26 3.44 4.73
CA VAL A 183 0.49 2.84 3.42
C VAL A 183 -0.22 3.59 2.30
N LEU A 184 -1.46 4.04 2.53
CA LEU A 184 -2.23 4.73 1.50
C LEU A 184 -1.77 6.18 1.27
N ASP A 185 -1.25 6.84 2.31
CA ASP A 185 -0.67 8.17 2.19
C ASP A 185 0.70 8.14 1.50
N ALA A 186 1.46 7.05 1.68
CA ALA A 186 2.73 6.82 0.99
C ALA A 186 2.59 6.54 -0.52
N LEU A 187 1.37 6.38 -1.04
CA LEU A 187 1.07 6.09 -2.45
C LEU A 187 0.48 7.29 -3.19
N ARG A 188 0.46 8.48 -2.57
CA ARG A 188 -0.15 9.71 -3.09
C ARG A 188 0.81 10.57 -3.89
#